data_AF-A0A815XBC6-F1
#
_entry.id   AF-A0A815XBC6-F1
#
_cell.length_a   1.000
_cell.length_b   1.000
_cell.length_c   1.000
_cell.angle_alpha   90.00
_cell.angle_beta   90.00
_cell.angle_gamma   90.00
#
_symmetry.space_group_name_H-M   'P 1'
#
loop_
_entity.id
_entity.type
_entity.pdbx_description
1 polymer ?
#
loop_
_entity_poly.entity_id
_entity_poly.type
_entity_poly.pdbx_seq_one_letter_code
_entity_poly.pdbx_strand_id
1 'polypeptide(L)'
;AGFQWATKEGVLAEENVRGVRFDIHDVTLHADAIHRGGGQIIPTARRVLYAGMLTAKPRLFEPVYLCEVQCPEVAVGGIYGVLNRRRGHVFEEHQVTGTPMFIVKAYLPVNESFGFTADLRSNTGGQAFPQCVFDHWQVMNQDPFDDSSKIRQIINDIRKRKGLKEGIPPLDDYYDKL
;
A
#
# COMPACT_ATOMS: atom_id res chain seq x y z
N ALA A 1 -1.91 24.75 1.18
CA ALA A 1 -1.22 24.35 2.43
C ALA A 1 -1.93 23.18 3.12
N GLY A 2 -3.17 23.31 3.59
CA GLY A 2 -3.89 22.21 4.28
C GLY A 2 -4.02 20.92 3.46
N PHE A 3 -4.36 21.03 2.18
CA PHE A 3 -4.42 19.86 1.27
C PHE A 3 -3.09 19.11 1.18
N GLN A 4 -1.99 19.84 0.94
CA GLN A 4 -0.65 19.26 0.82
C GLN A 4 -0.22 18.53 2.10
N TRP A 5 -0.61 19.06 3.25
CA TRP A 5 -0.37 18.39 4.53
C TRP A 5 -1.20 17.11 4.66
N ALA A 6 -2.51 17.20 4.44
CA ALA A 6 -3.42 16.05 4.53
C ALA A 6 -3.07 14.93 3.54
N THR A 7 -2.55 15.26 2.35
CA THR A 7 -2.15 14.25 1.36
C THR A 7 -0.78 13.66 1.62
N LYS A 8 0.10 14.36 2.35
CA LYS A 8 1.41 13.83 2.74
C LYS A 8 1.30 12.91 3.97
N GLU A 9 0.35 13.19 4.85
CA GLU A 9 0.09 12.41 6.06
C GLU A 9 -1.36 11.93 6.04
N GLY A 10 -1.64 10.74 5.50
CA GLY A 10 -3.01 10.20 5.43
C GLY A 10 -3.56 9.75 6.79
N VAL A 11 -4.89 9.73 6.94
CA VAL A 11 -5.58 9.48 8.22
C VAL A 11 -5.32 8.10 8.84
N LEU A 12 -5.05 7.07 8.02
CA LEU A 12 -4.87 5.70 8.50
C LEU A 12 -3.59 5.53 9.33
N ALA A 13 -2.45 5.96 8.78
CA ALA A 13 -1.13 5.71 9.37
C ALA A 13 -0.08 6.78 9.04
N GLU A 14 -0.51 7.99 8.65
CA GLU A 14 0.35 9.07 8.16
C GLU A 14 1.24 8.64 6.98
N GLU A 15 0.66 7.88 6.04
CA GLU A 15 1.27 7.53 4.76
C GLU A 15 0.76 8.47 3.66
N ASN A 16 1.53 8.64 2.59
CA ASN A 16 1.12 9.49 1.47
C ASN A 16 -0.19 8.98 0.85
N VAL A 17 -1.13 9.90 0.63
CA VAL A 17 -2.43 9.64 0.03
C VAL A 17 -2.29 9.55 -1.48
N ARG A 18 -2.93 8.56 -2.10
CA ARG A 18 -2.91 8.32 -3.55
C ARG A 18 -4.31 8.08 -4.08
N GLY A 19 -4.62 8.67 -5.23
CA GLY A 19 -5.87 8.39 -5.97
C GLY A 19 -7.14 8.92 -5.31
N VAL A 20 -7.03 9.94 -4.44
CA VAL A 20 -8.19 10.54 -3.76
C VAL A 20 -8.49 11.91 -4.38
N ARG A 21 -9.74 12.12 -4.77
CA ARG A 21 -10.29 13.41 -5.20
C ARG A 21 -11.12 13.99 -4.07
N PHE A 22 -11.00 15.29 -3.84
CA PHE A 22 -11.83 16.04 -2.90
C PHE A 22 -12.57 17.13 -3.65
N ASP A 23 -13.87 17.25 -3.39
CA ASP A 23 -14.71 18.33 -3.89
C ASP A 23 -15.16 19.17 -2.69
N ILE A 24 -14.85 20.47 -2.72
CA ILE A 24 -15.29 21.41 -1.67
C ILE A 24 -16.66 21.95 -2.09
N HIS A 25 -17.69 21.59 -1.34
CA HIS A 25 -19.06 21.98 -1.67
C HIS A 25 -19.43 23.38 -1.18
N ASP A 26 -19.06 23.71 0.06
CA ASP A 26 -19.38 24.99 0.68
C ASP A 26 -18.32 25.36 1.73
N VAL A 27 -18.18 26.66 1.99
CA VAL A 27 -17.28 27.20 3.01
C VAL A 27 -17.90 28.43 3.66
N THR A 28 -18.17 28.34 4.96
CA THR A 28 -18.58 29.48 5.78
C THR A 28 -17.36 30.06 6.52
N LEU A 29 -17.10 31.35 6.33
CA LEU A 29 -15.97 32.05 6.96
C LEU A 29 -16.47 33.19 7.84
N HIS A 30 -15.71 33.48 8.89
CA HIS A 30 -15.91 34.69 9.68
C HIS A 30 -15.80 35.95 8.79
N ALA A 31 -16.52 37.01 9.14
CA ALA A 31 -16.52 38.28 8.40
C ALA A 31 -15.13 38.93 8.41
N ASP A 32 -14.54 39.07 9.60
CA ASP A 32 -13.24 39.73 9.76
C ASP A 32 -12.06 38.84 9.38
N ALA A 33 -11.16 39.39 8.56
CA ALA A 33 -9.97 38.69 8.06
C ALA A 33 -9.03 38.21 9.17
N ILE A 34 -8.96 38.93 10.30
CA ILE A 34 -8.12 38.60 11.45
C ILE A 34 -8.51 37.26 12.10
N HIS A 35 -9.78 36.84 11.97
CA HIS A 35 -10.30 35.59 12.54
C HIS A 35 -10.25 34.41 11.56
N ARG A 36 -9.71 34.60 10.35
CA ARG A 36 -9.64 33.57 9.30
C ARG A 36 -8.27 33.48 8.65
N GLY A 37 -7.22 33.77 9.42
CA GLY A 37 -5.83 33.57 9.00
C GLY A 37 -5.49 32.09 8.76
N GLY A 38 -4.31 31.83 8.19
CA GLY A 38 -3.87 30.48 7.84
C GLY A 38 -3.87 29.49 9.01
N GLY A 39 -3.58 29.95 10.22
CA GLY A 39 -3.63 29.13 11.43
C GLY A 39 -5.03 28.60 11.79
N GLN A 40 -6.10 29.23 11.30
CA GLN A 40 -7.49 28.77 11.48
C GLN A 40 -7.91 27.88 10.30
N ILE A 41 -7.60 28.29 9.07
CA ILE A 41 -8.06 27.60 7.86
C ILE A 41 -7.31 26.29 7.59
N ILE A 42 -5.99 26.25 7.82
CA ILE A 42 -5.17 25.07 7.49
C ILE A 42 -5.57 23.85 8.34
N PRO A 43 -5.69 23.93 9.68
CA PRO A 43 -6.14 22.80 10.49
C PRO A 43 -7.57 22.39 10.18
N THR A 44 -8.47 23.36 9.96
CA THR A 44 -9.86 23.10 9.57
C THR A 44 -9.93 22.32 8.25
N ALA A 45 -9.20 22.75 7.23
CA ALA A 45 -9.11 22.03 5.97
C ALA A 45 -8.56 20.61 6.16
N ARG A 46 -7.50 20.42 6.97
CA ARG A 46 -6.96 19.08 7.24
C ARG A 46 -7.99 18.16 7.91
N ARG A 47 -8.70 18.65 8.94
CA ARG A 47 -9.75 17.90 9.65
C ARG A 47 -10.86 17.47 8.69
N VAL A 48 -11.39 18.39 7.88
CA VAL A 48 -12.46 18.08 6.91
C VAL A 48 -12.00 17.05 5.88
N LEU A 49 -10.76 17.16 5.38
CA LEU A 49 -10.21 16.17 4.45
C LEU A 49 -10.10 14.78 5.10
N TYR A 50 -9.69 14.68 6.35
CA TYR A 50 -9.66 13.40 7.07
C TYR A 50 -11.05 12.82 7.33
N ALA A 51 -12.02 13.64 7.71
CA ALA A 51 -13.41 13.20 7.83
C ALA A 51 -13.95 12.67 6.50
N GLY A 52 -13.68 13.38 5.40
CA GLY A 52 -14.00 12.94 4.04
C GLY A 52 -13.33 11.61 3.67
N MET A 53 -12.04 11.44 3.99
CA MET A 53 -11.34 10.19 3.76
C MET A 53 -11.98 9.04 4.53
N LEU A 54 -12.24 9.18 5.84
CA LEU A 54 -12.79 8.12 6.69
C LEU A 54 -14.19 7.67 6.24
N THR A 55 -15.05 8.63 5.86
CA THR A 55 -16.39 8.33 5.34
C THR A 55 -16.35 7.63 3.97
N ALA A 56 -15.29 7.85 3.18
CA ALA A 56 -15.06 7.19 1.91
C ALA A 56 -14.48 5.76 2.01
N LYS A 57 -14.37 5.19 3.23
CA LYS A 57 -13.82 3.84 3.49
C LYS A 57 -12.43 3.66 2.88
N PRO A 58 -11.40 4.34 3.41
CA PRO A 58 -10.07 4.35 2.82
C PRO A 58 -9.47 2.94 2.76
N ARG A 59 -8.51 2.73 1.85
CA ARG A 59 -7.79 1.47 1.65
C ARG A 59 -6.29 1.70 1.62
N LEU A 60 -5.51 0.69 1.97
CA LEU A 60 -4.06 0.71 1.89
C LEU A 60 -3.60 0.17 0.53
N PHE A 61 -2.54 0.76 -0.02
CA PHE A 61 -1.86 0.22 -1.19
C PHE A 61 -0.60 -0.53 -0.74
N GLU A 62 -0.35 -1.70 -1.33
CA GLU A 62 0.95 -2.37 -1.24
C GLU A 62 1.73 -2.16 -2.55
N PRO A 63 3.05 -1.95 -2.48
CA PRO A 63 3.87 -1.95 -3.68
C PRO A 63 4.08 -3.38 -4.16
N VAL A 64 4.11 -3.56 -5.48
CA VAL A 64 4.26 -4.86 -6.14
C VAL A 64 5.45 -4.82 -7.09
N TYR A 65 6.28 -5.87 -7.03
CA TYR A 65 7.34 -6.10 -7.98
C TYR A 65 6.84 -6.90 -9.18
N LEU A 66 7.34 -6.55 -10.36
CA LEU A 66 7.46 -7.47 -11.47
C LEU A 66 8.72 -8.30 -11.23
N CYS A 67 8.52 -9.58 -10.97
CA CYS A 67 9.58 -10.55 -10.78
C CYS A 67 9.74 -11.36 -12.07
N GLU A 68 10.95 -11.35 -12.62
CA GLU A 68 11.36 -12.21 -13.71
C GLU A 68 12.34 -13.25 -13.17
N VAL A 69 12.04 -14.54 -13.37
CA VAL A 69 12.88 -15.64 -12.89
C VAL A 69 13.32 -16.48 -14.08
N GLN A 70 14.64 -16.59 -14.24
CA GLN A 70 15.24 -17.47 -15.24
C GLN A 70 15.66 -18.78 -14.59
N CYS A 71 15.26 -19.92 -15.16
CA CYS A 71 15.67 -21.25 -14.67
C CYS A 71 15.62 -22.33 -15.76
N PRO A 72 16.29 -23.48 -15.59
CA PRO A 72 16.06 -24.66 -16.42
C PRO A 72 14.66 -25.25 -16.21
N GLU A 73 14.10 -25.93 -17.22
CA GLU A 73 12.77 -26.56 -17.18
C GLU A 73 12.50 -27.39 -15.91
N VAL A 74 13.49 -28.18 -15.49
CA VAL A 74 13.39 -29.06 -14.29
C VAL A 74 13.16 -28.29 -12.98
N ALA A 75 13.50 -27.00 -12.93
CA ALA A 75 13.40 -26.16 -11.75
C ALA A 75 12.14 -25.28 -11.72
N VAL A 76 11.39 -25.19 -12.84
CA VAL A 76 10.20 -24.33 -12.97
C VAL A 76 9.16 -24.65 -11.89
N GLY A 77 8.92 -25.93 -11.59
CA GLY A 77 7.98 -26.35 -10.56
C GLY A 77 8.31 -25.78 -9.16
N GLY A 78 9.59 -25.60 -8.85
CA GLY A 78 10.05 -24.98 -7.60
C GLY A 78 9.67 -23.49 -7.50
N ILE A 79 9.70 -22.77 -8.63
CA ILE A 79 9.31 -21.36 -8.72
C ILE A 79 7.84 -21.18 -8.36
N TYR A 80 6.95 -21.97 -8.99
CA TYR A 80 5.52 -21.94 -8.70
C TYR A 80 5.23 -22.21 -7.22
N GLY A 81 5.93 -23.18 -6.62
CA GLY A 81 5.78 -23.50 -5.21
C GLY A 81 6.16 -22.35 -4.26
N VAL A 82 7.21 -21.58 -4.59
CA VAL A 82 7.65 -20.42 -3.79
C VAL A 82 6.74 -19.22 -4.01
N LEU A 83 6.37 -18.91 -5.26
CA LEU A 83 5.48 -17.79 -5.56
C LEU A 83 4.11 -17.96 -4.93
N ASN A 84 3.50 -19.16 -5.01
CA ASN A 84 2.19 -19.42 -4.40
C ASN A 84 2.19 -19.19 -2.88
N ARG A 85 3.26 -19.59 -2.18
CA ARG A 85 3.40 -19.35 -0.73
C ARG A 85 3.52 -17.86 -0.37
N ARG A 86 3.99 -17.04 -1.31
CA ARG A 86 4.29 -15.60 -1.13
C ARG A 86 3.26 -14.70 -1.82
N ARG A 87 2.05 -15.20 -2.08
CA ARG A 87 0.97 -14.48 -2.79
C ARG A 87 1.38 -13.99 -4.19
N GLY A 88 2.37 -14.61 -4.79
CA GLY A 88 2.83 -14.29 -6.13
C GLY A 88 1.83 -14.77 -7.19
N HIS A 89 1.69 -14.01 -8.28
CA HIS A 89 0.82 -14.35 -9.40
C HIS A 89 1.63 -14.44 -10.69
N VAL A 90 1.84 -15.67 -11.18
CA VAL A 90 2.47 -15.92 -12.48
C VAL A 90 1.47 -15.63 -13.59
N PHE A 91 1.86 -14.80 -14.56
CA PHE A 91 0.99 -14.43 -15.69
C PHE A 91 1.65 -14.69 -17.05
N GLU A 92 2.97 -14.91 -17.09
CA GLU A 92 3.69 -15.21 -18.32
C GLU A 92 4.76 -16.27 -18.02
N GLU A 93 4.83 -17.27 -18.89
CA GLU A 93 5.89 -18.26 -18.91
C GLU A 93 6.25 -18.50 -20.38
N HIS A 94 7.53 -18.40 -20.72
CA HIS A 94 8.00 -18.76 -22.04
C HIS A 94 9.40 -19.37 -22.01
N GLN A 95 9.65 -20.26 -22.97
CA GLN A 95 10.97 -20.86 -23.18
C GLN A 95 11.86 -19.92 -23.98
N VAL A 96 13.13 -19.80 -23.56
CA VAL A 96 14.14 -19.06 -24.32
C VAL A 96 14.61 -19.93 -25.49
N THR A 97 14.21 -19.52 -26.70
CA THR A 97 14.48 -20.25 -27.94
C THR A 97 15.98 -20.59 -28.08
N GLY A 98 16.28 -21.85 -28.35
CA GLY A 98 17.65 -22.34 -28.50
C GLY A 98 18.37 -22.72 -27.20
N THR A 99 17.67 -22.65 -26.05
CA THR A 99 18.22 -23.06 -24.74
C THR A 99 17.20 -23.86 -23.92
N PRO A 100 17.62 -24.63 -22.90
CA PRO A 100 16.72 -25.30 -21.96
C PRO A 100 16.18 -24.34 -20.86
N MET A 101 16.34 -23.02 -21.03
CA MET A 101 15.95 -22.03 -20.04
C MET A 101 14.51 -21.56 -20.26
N PHE A 102 13.81 -21.33 -19.15
CA PHE A 102 12.50 -20.73 -19.06
C PHE A 102 12.59 -19.39 -18.35
N ILE A 103 11.75 -18.46 -18.78
CA ILE A 103 11.52 -17.18 -18.11
C ILE A 103 10.10 -17.19 -17.59
N VAL A 104 9.96 -17.03 -16.27
CA VAL A 104 8.68 -16.92 -15.57
C VAL A 104 8.54 -15.49 -15.08
N LYS A 105 7.47 -14.79 -15.47
CA LYS A 105 7.13 -13.48 -14.94
C LYS A 105 5.94 -13.55 -14.00
N ALA A 106 6.09 -12.90 -12.87
CA ALA A 106 5.08 -12.86 -11.83
C ALA A 106 5.00 -11.51 -11.14
N TYR A 107 3.82 -11.19 -10.63
CA TYR A 107 3.66 -10.14 -9.63
C TYR A 107 3.98 -10.68 -8.24
N LEU A 108 4.81 -9.97 -7.49
CA LEU A 108 5.21 -10.32 -6.12
C LEU A 108 5.04 -9.10 -5.20
N PRO A 109 4.18 -9.16 -4.17
CA PRO A 109 4.09 -8.09 -3.19
C PRO A 109 5.43 -7.86 -2.47
N VAL A 110 5.86 -6.60 -2.32
CA VAL A 110 7.17 -6.28 -1.74
C VAL A 110 7.30 -6.78 -0.29
N ASN A 111 6.21 -6.75 0.49
CA ASN A 111 6.23 -7.28 1.85
C ASN A 111 6.51 -8.80 1.89
N GLU A 112 6.21 -9.52 0.81
CA GLU A 112 6.45 -10.94 0.65
C GLU A 112 7.78 -11.24 -0.07
N SER A 113 8.59 -10.23 -0.42
CA SER A 113 9.86 -10.43 -1.10
C SER A 113 11.03 -10.68 -0.14
N PHE A 114 10.88 -10.39 1.15
CA PHE A 114 11.91 -10.64 2.16
C PHE A 114 12.21 -12.14 2.27
N GLY A 115 13.45 -12.53 2.03
CA GLY A 115 13.88 -13.94 1.98
C GLY A 115 13.49 -14.70 0.70
N PHE A 116 12.85 -14.05 -0.27
CA PHE A 116 12.41 -14.69 -1.52
C PHE A 116 13.56 -15.38 -2.26
N THR A 117 14.70 -14.72 -2.42
CA THR A 117 15.86 -15.31 -3.12
C THR A 117 16.40 -16.57 -2.43
N ALA A 118 16.40 -16.61 -1.09
CA ALA A 118 16.88 -17.76 -0.34
C ALA A 118 15.93 -18.97 -0.49
N ASP A 119 14.62 -18.71 -0.39
CA ASP A 119 13.60 -19.73 -0.61
C ASP A 119 13.62 -20.25 -2.05
N LEU A 120 13.74 -19.34 -3.02
CA LEU A 120 13.84 -19.70 -4.43
C LEU A 120 15.07 -20.59 -4.66
N ARG A 121 16.22 -20.23 -4.09
CA ARG A 121 17.45 -21.01 -4.19
C ARG A 121 17.27 -22.42 -3.63
N SER A 122 16.67 -22.57 -2.44
CA SER A 122 16.49 -23.88 -1.81
C SER A 122 15.49 -24.78 -2.55
N ASN A 123 14.43 -24.21 -3.13
CA ASN A 123 13.40 -24.95 -3.85
C ASN A 123 13.74 -25.24 -5.32
N THR A 124 14.85 -24.70 -5.84
CA THR A 124 15.29 -24.87 -7.24
C THR A 124 16.70 -25.44 -7.37
N GLY A 125 17.29 -25.93 -6.27
CA GLY A 125 18.68 -26.42 -6.27
C GLY A 125 19.71 -25.34 -6.60
N GLY A 126 19.34 -24.06 -6.45
CA GLY A 126 20.15 -22.90 -6.79
C GLY A 126 20.24 -22.57 -8.28
N GLN A 127 19.32 -23.11 -9.09
CA GLN A 127 19.31 -22.92 -10.54
C GLN A 127 18.40 -21.79 -11.03
N ALA A 128 17.64 -21.15 -10.12
CA ALA A 128 16.80 -20.02 -10.46
C ALA A 128 17.44 -18.67 -10.09
N PHE A 129 17.35 -17.72 -11.01
CA PHE A 129 17.89 -16.37 -10.87
C PHE A 129 16.76 -15.35 -10.96
N PRO A 130 16.36 -14.74 -9.83
CA PRO A 130 15.29 -13.75 -9.81
C PRO A 130 15.84 -12.34 -10.08
N GLN A 131 15.11 -11.57 -10.88
CA GLN A 131 15.23 -10.12 -11.00
C GLN A 131 13.89 -9.49 -10.63
N CYS A 132 13.91 -8.43 -9.82
CA CYS A 132 12.71 -7.75 -9.35
C CYS A 132 12.83 -6.26 -9.63
N VAL A 133 11.81 -5.69 -10.23
CA VAL A 133 11.68 -4.26 -10.51
C VAL A 133 10.32 -3.80 -10.02
N PHE A 134 10.24 -2.58 -9.46
CA PHE A 134 8.96 -1.99 -9.08
C PHE A 134 8.06 -1.87 -10.30
N ASP A 135 6.84 -2.40 -10.20
CA ASP A 135 5.88 -2.38 -11.30
C ASP A 135 4.74 -1.40 -11.02
N HIS A 136 3.95 -1.65 -9.97
CA HIS A 136 2.80 -0.83 -9.63
C HIS A 136 2.46 -0.84 -8.15
N TRP A 137 1.49 0.01 -7.79
CA TRP A 137 0.83 -0.01 -6.48
C TRP A 137 -0.50 -0.73 -6.61
N GLN A 138 -0.73 -1.72 -5.76
CA GLN A 138 -1.95 -2.52 -5.74
C GLN A 138 -2.78 -2.21 -4.50
N VAL A 139 -4.09 -2.04 -4.65
CA VAL A 139 -4.99 -1.90 -3.51
C VAL A 139 -5.07 -3.23 -2.76
N MET A 140 -4.89 -3.18 -1.45
CA MET A 140 -5.11 -4.37 -0.62
C MET A 140 -6.60 -4.59 -0.39
N ASN A 141 -7.07 -5.82 -0.60
CA ASN A 141 -8.51 -6.13 -0.64
C ASN A 141 -9.21 -6.22 0.73
N GLN A 142 -8.47 -6.29 1.84
CA GLN A 142 -9.07 -6.44 3.17
C GLN A 142 -9.59 -5.09 3.70
N ASP A 143 -10.50 -5.13 4.67
CA ASP A 143 -11.01 -3.90 5.29
C ASP A 143 -10.09 -3.44 6.44
N PRO A 144 -9.51 -2.22 6.39
CA PRO A 144 -8.69 -1.70 7.49
C PRO A 144 -9.45 -1.46 8.80
N PHE A 145 -10.79 -1.45 8.79
CA PHE A 145 -11.60 -1.30 10.00
C PHE A 145 -11.97 -2.64 10.65
N ASP A 146 -11.73 -3.76 9.98
CA ASP A 146 -11.85 -5.09 10.59
C ASP A 146 -10.61 -5.38 11.43
N ASP A 147 -10.80 -5.50 12.75
CA ASP A 147 -9.72 -5.74 13.70
C ASP A 147 -8.99 -7.07 13.49
N SER A 148 -9.65 -8.04 12.84
CA SER A 148 -9.06 -9.35 12.52
C SER A 148 -8.22 -9.34 11.23
N SER A 149 -8.29 -8.27 10.44
CA SER A 149 -7.61 -8.17 9.15
C SER A 149 -6.09 -7.99 9.28
N LYS A 150 -5.33 -8.51 8.32
CA LYS A 150 -3.88 -8.28 8.24
C LYS A 150 -3.55 -6.81 8.00
N ILE A 151 -4.41 -6.08 7.27
CA ILE A 151 -4.22 -4.65 7.02
C ILE A 151 -4.30 -3.85 8.32
N ARG A 152 -5.23 -4.19 9.21
CA ARG A 152 -5.32 -3.55 10.52
C ARG A 152 -4.01 -3.71 11.30
N GLN A 153 -3.46 -4.92 11.33
CA GLN A 153 -2.19 -5.20 11.99
C GLN A 153 -1.06 -4.35 11.42
N ILE A 154 -0.94 -4.29 10.09
CA ILE A 154 0.06 -3.44 9.40
C ILE A 154 -0.11 -1.96 9.78
N ILE A 155 -1.34 -1.44 9.80
CA ILE A 155 -1.61 -0.06 10.20
C ILE A 155 -1.18 0.17 11.64
N ASN A 156 -1.55 -0.72 12.57
CA ASN A 156 -1.19 -0.59 13.98
C ASN A 156 0.33 -0.63 14.19
N ASP A 157 1.04 -1.51 13.48
CA ASP A 157 2.50 -1.61 13.54
C ASP A 157 3.18 -0.33 13.04
N ILE A 158 2.70 0.24 11.92
CA ILE A 158 3.20 1.52 11.40
C ILE A 158 2.96 2.64 12.41
N ARG A 159 1.75 2.73 12.96
CA ARG A 159 1.37 3.76 13.93
C ARG A 159 2.20 3.65 15.20
N LYS A 160 2.36 2.45 15.75
CA LYS A 160 3.21 2.17 16.92
C LYS A 160 4.65 2.57 16.66
N ARG A 161 5.22 2.20 15.50
CA ARG A 161 6.58 2.58 15.11
C ARG A 161 6.77 4.09 14.97
N LYS A 162 5.74 4.81 14.50
CA LYS A 162 5.74 6.27 14.37
C LYS A 162 5.40 7.01 15.69
N GLY A 163 5.06 6.28 16.76
CA GLY A 163 4.63 6.89 18.04
C GLY A 163 3.24 7.54 17.98
N LEU A 164 2.40 7.14 17.03
CA LEU A 164 1.03 7.62 16.89
C LEU A 164 0.09 6.89 17.86
N LYS A 165 -1.05 7.53 18.18
CA LYS A 165 -2.13 6.89 18.96
C LYS A 165 -2.54 5.58 18.29
N GLU A 166 -2.64 4.51 19.07
CA GLU A 166 -3.01 3.19 18.57
C GLU A 166 -4.43 3.19 17.96
N GLY A 167 -4.61 2.40 16.90
CA GLY A 167 -5.87 2.32 16.16
C GLY A 167 -6.12 3.48 15.19
N ILE A 168 -7.03 3.26 14.24
CA ILE A 168 -7.48 4.32 13.32
C ILE A 168 -8.30 5.35 14.11
N PRO A 169 -8.05 6.66 13.98
CA PRO A 169 -8.85 7.68 14.64
C PRO A 169 -10.33 7.58 14.23
N PRO A 170 -11.28 7.67 15.17
CA PRO A 170 -12.70 7.68 14.85
C PRO A 170 -13.08 8.94 14.05
N LEU A 171 -14.19 8.86 13.31
CA LEU A 171 -14.71 10.00 12.54
C LEU A 171 -14.99 11.22 13.43
N ASP A 172 -15.47 10.98 14.65
CA ASP A 172 -15.83 12.02 15.62
C ASP A 172 -14.62 12.88 16.05
N ASP A 173 -13.38 12.41 15.86
CA ASP A 173 -12.19 13.23 16.12
C ASP A 173 -12.07 14.40 15.11
N TYR A 174 -12.74 14.31 13.96
CA TYR A 174 -12.63 15.25 12.83
C TYR A 174 -13.96 15.85 12.36
N TYR A 175 -15.09 15.20 12.65
CA TYR A 175 -16.41 15.65 12.25
C TYR A 175 -17.10 16.40 13.39
N ASP A 176 -17.16 17.72 13.25
CA ASP A 176 -17.80 18.61 14.21
C ASP A 176 -19.27 18.83 13.77
N LYS A 177 -20.23 18.36 14.57
CA LYS A 177 -21.66 18.62 14.34
C LYS A 177 -22.01 20.06 14.74
N LEU A 178 -22.78 20.74 13.90
CA LEU A 178 -23.40 22.03 14.18
C LEU A 178 -24.50 21.91 15.26
#